data_AF-A0A969QSF5-F1
#
_entry.id   AF-A0A969QSF5-F1
#
_cell.length_a   1.000
_cell.length_b   1.000
_cell.length_c   1.000
_cell.angle_alpha   90.00
_cell.angle_beta   90.00
_cell.angle_gamma   90.00
#
_symmetry.space_group_name_H-M   'P 1'
#
loop_
_entity.id
_entity.type
_entity.pdbx_description
1 polymer ?
#
loop_
_entity_poly.entity_id
_entity_poly.type
_entity_poly.pdbx_seq_one_letter_code
_entity_poly.pdbx_strand_id
1 'polypeptide(L)'
;MVRSAAKVFAEKGFSSATVRDIADGLVLIENGSITAVGDHSVLQGNLPRGTVVYEHPGCLVMPGLIDTHIHYSQVQVIASYGAQLLEWLQKYTFVEEQKFGDPAHAAVHARFFLDELLRNGTTTAVVYCTVHPGSVDAFFSEARARRMRMLAGKVLMDRNAPAGLTDTAEGGYRDSKALIGRWHG
;
A
#
# COMPACT_ATOMS: atom_id res chain seq x y z
N MET A 1 3.59 -15.51 -16.63
CA MET A 1 2.21 -15.25 -17.11
C MET A 1 1.21 -15.85 -16.16
N VAL A 2 -0.01 -15.32 -16.07
CA VAL A 2 -1.06 -15.86 -15.20
C VAL A 2 -2.25 -16.28 -16.05
N ARG A 3 -2.73 -17.53 -15.88
CA ARG A 3 -3.93 -18.05 -16.53
C ARG A 3 -5.01 -18.35 -15.50
N SER A 4 -6.17 -17.71 -15.66
CA SER A 4 -7.32 -17.82 -14.77
C SER A 4 -8.52 -17.12 -15.38
N ALA A 5 -9.71 -17.26 -14.79
CA ALA A 5 -10.74 -16.24 -14.98
C ALA A 5 -10.18 -14.87 -14.56
N ALA A 6 -10.43 -13.82 -15.34
CA ALA A 6 -9.87 -12.49 -15.12
C ALA A 6 -10.92 -11.39 -15.27
N LYS A 7 -10.89 -10.41 -14.36
CA LYS A 7 -11.65 -9.15 -14.48
C LYS A 7 -10.70 -7.98 -14.63
N VAL A 8 -10.87 -7.20 -15.69
CA VAL A 8 -10.07 -5.99 -15.97
C VAL A 8 -10.95 -4.81 -16.35
N PHE A 9 -10.38 -3.61 -16.35
CA PHE A 9 -11.08 -2.39 -16.76
C PHE A 9 -10.70 -2.02 -18.20
N ALA A 10 -11.69 -1.78 -19.06
CA ALA A 10 -11.49 -1.62 -20.49
C ALA A 10 -11.43 -0.15 -20.97
N GLU A 11 -12.14 0.76 -20.29
CA GLU A 11 -12.28 2.17 -20.71
C GLU A 11 -12.44 3.13 -19.52
N LYS A 12 -12.29 4.43 -19.77
CA LYS A 12 -12.61 5.49 -18.79
C LYS A 12 -14.12 5.62 -18.63
N GLY A 13 -14.63 5.46 -17.41
CA GLY A 13 -16.05 5.66 -17.07
C GLY A 13 -16.60 4.55 -16.17
N PHE A 14 -17.85 4.70 -15.73
CA PHE A 14 -18.55 3.68 -14.95
C PHE A 14 -19.79 3.22 -15.73
N SER A 15 -19.67 2.12 -16.46
CA SER A 15 -20.79 1.43 -17.13
C SER A 15 -20.54 -0.07 -17.14
N SER A 16 -21.53 -0.88 -17.49
CA SER A 16 -21.31 -2.32 -17.68
C SER A 16 -20.29 -2.63 -18.78
N ALA A 17 -20.02 -1.68 -19.68
CA ALA A 17 -18.99 -1.80 -20.72
C ALA A 17 -17.57 -1.48 -20.21
N THR A 18 -17.41 -0.91 -19.01
CA THR A 18 -16.08 -0.55 -18.48
C THR A 18 -15.40 -1.68 -17.72
N VAL A 19 -16.12 -2.76 -17.44
CA VAL A 19 -15.59 -4.01 -16.88
C VAL A 19 -15.55 -5.08 -17.96
N ARG A 20 -14.39 -5.72 -18.13
CA ARG A 20 -14.21 -6.89 -18.99
C ARG A 20 -14.06 -8.14 -18.13
N ASP A 21 -14.93 -9.11 -18.36
CA ASP A 21 -14.91 -10.44 -17.74
C ASP A 21 -14.40 -11.45 -18.76
N ILE A 22 -13.35 -12.21 -18.42
CA ILE A 22 -12.71 -13.20 -19.30
C ILE A 22 -12.68 -14.53 -18.54
N ALA A 23 -13.48 -15.51 -18.98
CA ALA A 23 -13.65 -16.78 -18.27
C ALA A 23 -12.38 -17.65 -18.26
N ASP A 24 -11.62 -17.69 -19.36
CA ASP A 24 -10.31 -18.33 -19.48
C ASP A 24 -9.29 -17.30 -19.99
N GLY A 25 -8.90 -16.39 -19.09
CA GLY A 25 -8.01 -15.28 -19.39
C GLY A 25 -6.54 -15.63 -19.25
N LEU A 26 -5.71 -14.97 -20.05
CA LEU A 26 -4.26 -14.98 -19.94
C LEU A 26 -3.75 -13.54 -19.76
N VAL A 27 -3.00 -13.30 -18.69
CA VAL A 27 -2.32 -12.03 -18.39
C VAL A 27 -0.83 -12.19 -18.66
N LEU A 28 -0.34 -11.43 -19.64
CA LEU A 28 1.07 -11.43 -20.01
C LEU A 28 1.82 -10.34 -19.25
N ILE A 29 2.92 -10.72 -18.60
CA ILE A 29 3.75 -9.85 -17.77
C ILE A 29 5.21 -9.99 -18.20
N GLU A 30 5.84 -8.87 -18.54
CA GLU A 30 7.25 -8.77 -18.88
C GLU A 30 7.89 -7.63 -18.07
N ASN A 31 9.00 -7.90 -17.39
CA ASN A 31 9.75 -6.92 -16.59
C ASN A 31 8.88 -6.12 -15.58
N GLY A 32 7.86 -6.76 -15.01
CA GLY A 32 6.94 -6.14 -14.03
C GLY A 32 5.78 -5.35 -14.64
N SER A 33 5.66 -5.32 -15.96
CA SER A 33 4.59 -4.62 -16.70
C SER A 33 3.70 -5.59 -17.44
N ILE A 34 2.39 -5.31 -17.47
CA ILE A 34 1.44 -6.07 -18.28
C ILE A 34 1.62 -5.70 -19.76
N THR A 35 1.84 -6.69 -20.62
CA THR A 35 2.01 -6.49 -22.07
C THR A 35 0.78 -6.90 -22.88
N ALA A 36 -0.05 -7.82 -22.38
CA ALA A 36 -1.33 -8.18 -22.98
C ALA A 36 -2.28 -8.83 -21.96
N VAL A 37 -3.59 -8.65 -22.18
CA VAL A 37 -4.67 -9.35 -21.45
C VAL A 37 -5.77 -9.74 -22.43
N GLY A 38 -6.18 -11.00 -22.40
CA GLY A 38 -7.20 -11.51 -23.30
C GLY A 38 -7.49 -12.99 -23.10
N ASP A 39 -8.35 -13.54 -23.93
CA ASP A 39 -8.68 -14.96 -23.94
C ASP A 39 -7.43 -15.80 -24.18
N HIS A 40 -7.26 -16.84 -23.37
CA HIS A 40 -6.14 -17.78 -23.47
C HIS A 40 -6.03 -18.36 -24.89
N SER A 41 -7.16 -18.73 -25.50
CA SER A 41 -7.22 -19.28 -26.86
C SER A 41 -6.62 -18.37 -27.92
N VAL A 42 -6.71 -17.05 -27.73
CA VAL A 42 -6.20 -16.02 -28.65
C VAL A 42 -4.71 -15.76 -28.41
N LEU A 43 -4.28 -15.74 -27.15
CA LEU A 43 -2.93 -15.29 -26.77
C LEU A 43 -1.90 -16.42 -26.70
N GLN A 44 -2.31 -17.66 -26.45
CA GLN A 44 -1.38 -18.79 -26.24
C GLN A 44 -0.44 -19.05 -27.43
N GLY A 45 -0.91 -18.83 -28.66
CA GLY A 45 -0.15 -19.12 -29.88
C GLY A 45 1.04 -18.18 -30.10
N ASN A 46 1.05 -17.03 -29.44
CA ASN A 46 2.10 -16.01 -29.56
C ASN A 46 3.11 -16.06 -28.41
N LEU A 47 3.02 -17.06 -27.52
CA LEU A 47 3.91 -17.15 -26.38
C LEU A 47 5.33 -17.58 -26.80
N PRO A 48 6.39 -16.85 -26.38
CA PRO A 48 7.76 -17.30 -26.56
C PRO A 48 7.98 -18.69 -25.97
N ARG A 49 8.85 -19.48 -26.61
CA ARG A 49 9.17 -20.83 -26.14
C ARG A 49 9.77 -20.77 -24.73
N GLY A 50 9.31 -21.64 -23.84
CA GLY A 50 9.77 -21.68 -22.44
C GLY A 50 9.11 -20.66 -21.51
N THR A 51 8.08 -19.95 -21.98
CA THR A 51 7.28 -19.06 -21.13
C THR A 51 6.64 -19.84 -19.99
N VAL A 52 6.88 -19.40 -18.74
CA VAL A 52 6.24 -19.98 -17.55
C VAL A 52 4.81 -19.44 -17.41
N VAL A 53 3.86 -20.37 -17.34
CA VAL A 53 2.44 -20.10 -17.12
C VAL A 53 2.06 -20.58 -15.72
N TYR A 54 1.60 -19.65 -14.89
CA TYR A 54 1.02 -19.96 -13.58
C TYR A 54 -0.50 -20.12 -13.75
N GLU A 55 -0.99 -21.34 -13.56
CA GLU A 55 -2.43 -21.64 -13.68
C GLU A 55 -3.12 -21.57 -12.32
N HIS A 56 -4.25 -20.85 -12.27
CA HIS A 56 -5.07 -20.67 -11.06
C HIS A 56 -6.54 -21.04 -11.32
N PRO A 57 -6.84 -22.31 -11.63
CA PRO A 57 -8.22 -22.73 -11.92
C PRO A 57 -9.14 -22.51 -10.71
N GLY A 58 -10.37 -22.04 -10.98
CA GLY A 58 -11.35 -21.74 -9.93
C GLY A 58 -11.07 -20.44 -9.15
N CYS A 59 -9.99 -19.72 -9.46
CA CYS A 59 -9.71 -18.40 -8.92
C CYS A 59 -10.18 -17.30 -9.88
N LEU A 60 -10.35 -16.10 -9.32
CA LEU A 60 -10.54 -14.88 -10.08
C LEU A 60 -9.30 -14.00 -9.93
N VAL A 61 -8.68 -13.65 -11.05
CA VAL A 61 -7.57 -12.68 -11.10
C VAL A 61 -8.17 -11.29 -11.35
N MET A 62 -7.78 -10.33 -10.51
CA MET A 62 -8.20 -8.94 -10.61
C MET A 62 -7.02 -8.00 -10.32
N PRO A 63 -7.10 -6.72 -10.72
CA PRO A 63 -6.13 -5.71 -10.28
C PRO A 63 -6.04 -5.67 -8.76
N GLY A 64 -4.84 -5.43 -8.25
CA GLY A 64 -4.65 -5.23 -6.82
C GLY A 64 -5.44 -4.02 -6.32
N LEU A 65 -5.93 -4.11 -5.08
CA LEU A 65 -6.73 -3.07 -4.47
C LEU A 65 -5.88 -1.83 -4.17
N ILE A 66 -6.54 -0.67 -4.19
CA ILE A 66 -5.97 0.63 -3.86
C ILE A 66 -6.66 1.15 -2.60
N ASP A 67 -5.89 1.29 -1.53
CA ASP A 67 -6.35 1.93 -0.29
C ASP A 67 -5.96 3.41 -0.30
N THR A 68 -6.94 4.31 -0.31
CA THR A 68 -6.70 5.74 -0.45
C THR A 68 -6.42 6.45 0.88
N HIS A 69 -6.54 5.77 2.02
CA HIS A 69 -6.28 6.37 3.32
C HIS A 69 -6.12 5.31 4.41
N ILE A 70 -4.89 5.17 4.92
CA ILE A 70 -4.61 4.25 6.03
C ILE A 70 -3.45 4.73 6.90
N HIS A 71 -3.51 4.45 8.20
CA HIS A 71 -2.45 4.78 9.15
C HIS A 71 -1.69 3.51 9.57
N TYR A 72 -0.45 3.34 9.12
CA TYR A 72 0.32 2.14 9.47
C TYR A 72 0.72 2.11 10.95
N SER A 73 0.79 3.29 11.55
CA SER A 73 1.11 3.52 12.97
C SER A 73 -0.02 3.14 13.94
N GLN A 74 -1.19 2.77 13.43
CA GLN A 74 -2.41 2.58 14.24
C GLN A 74 -2.92 1.14 14.26
N VAL A 75 -2.18 0.19 13.70
CA VAL A 75 -2.57 -1.24 13.68
C VAL A 75 -2.93 -1.76 15.07
N GLN A 76 -2.15 -1.40 16.10
CA GLN A 76 -2.34 -1.90 17.47
C GLN A 76 -3.56 -1.31 18.19
N VAL A 77 -4.15 -0.24 17.66
CA VAL A 77 -5.32 0.42 18.26
C VAL A 77 -6.61 0.17 17.50
N ILE A 78 -6.59 -0.63 16.43
CA ILE A 78 -7.79 -1.06 15.71
C ILE A 78 -8.78 -1.70 16.70
N ALA A 79 -10.04 -1.27 16.62
CA ALA A 79 -11.14 -1.75 17.47
C ALA A 79 -10.94 -1.51 18.99
N SER A 80 -10.16 -0.49 19.39
CA SER A 80 -10.17 0.03 20.77
C SER A 80 -11.59 0.43 21.22
N TYR A 81 -11.81 0.53 22.54
CA TYR A 81 -13.15 0.72 23.09
C TYR A 81 -13.78 2.06 22.68
N GLY A 82 -15.09 2.01 22.34
CA GLY A 82 -15.88 3.08 21.73
C GLY A 82 -15.72 4.44 22.40
N ALA A 83 -14.97 5.31 21.73
CA ALA A 83 -14.79 6.71 22.06
C ALA A 83 -15.09 7.56 20.82
N GLN A 84 -15.47 8.82 21.01
CA GLN A 84 -15.57 9.76 19.89
C GLN A 84 -14.17 10.16 19.39
N LEU A 85 -14.08 10.70 18.18
CA LEU A 85 -12.79 10.94 17.49
C LEU A 85 -11.71 11.62 18.36
N LEU A 86 -12.01 12.76 19.00
CA LEU A 86 -11.00 13.49 19.76
C LEU A 86 -10.55 12.73 21.01
N GLU A 87 -11.47 12.07 21.69
CA GLU A 87 -11.14 11.22 22.83
C GLU A 87 -10.32 10.00 22.38
N TRP A 88 -10.69 9.38 21.26
CA TRP A 88 -9.96 8.26 20.64
C TRP A 88 -8.52 8.64 20.33
N LEU A 89 -8.32 9.82 19.71
CA LEU A 89 -7.00 10.33 19.37
C LEU A 89 -6.12 10.45 20.62
N GLN A 90 -6.64 11.09 21.67
CA GLN A 90 -5.89 11.33 22.89
C GLN A 90 -5.62 10.05 23.69
N LYS A 91 -6.60 9.15 23.73
CA LYS A 91 -6.58 7.96 24.59
C LYS A 91 -5.79 6.80 23.98
N TYR A 92 -5.86 6.61 22.67
CA TYR A 92 -5.29 5.46 21.99
C TYR A 92 -4.26 5.87 20.94
N THR A 93 -4.67 6.64 19.93
CA THR A 93 -3.82 6.93 18.76
C THR A 93 -2.51 7.61 19.15
N PHE A 94 -2.56 8.75 19.84
CA PHE A 94 -1.35 9.50 20.16
C PHE A 94 -0.43 8.76 21.13
N VAL A 95 -1.00 7.90 21.99
CA VAL A 95 -0.21 7.05 22.89
C VAL A 95 0.57 6.01 22.09
N GLU A 96 -0.08 5.37 21.11
CA GLU A 96 0.58 4.35 20.28
C GLU A 96 1.60 4.96 19.32
N GLU A 97 1.26 6.07 18.67
CA GLU A 97 2.13 6.70 17.67
C GLU A 97 3.44 7.23 18.25
N GLN A 98 3.49 7.56 19.54
CA GLN A 98 4.73 7.96 20.23
C GLN A 98 5.80 6.87 20.20
N LYS A 99 5.41 5.58 20.17
CA LYS A 99 6.36 4.45 20.14
C LYS A 99 7.17 4.39 18.84
N PHE A 100 6.68 5.01 17.77
CA PHE A 100 7.38 5.08 16.48
C PHE A 100 8.58 6.04 16.48
N GLY A 101 8.85 6.72 17.60
CA GLY A 101 10.14 7.35 17.85
C GLY A 101 11.30 6.35 17.92
N ASP A 102 11.02 5.07 18.23
CA ASP A 102 11.98 3.97 18.16
C ASP A 102 12.03 3.36 16.74
N PRO A 103 13.18 3.42 16.03
CA PRO A 103 13.34 2.82 14.71
C PRO A 103 13.08 1.31 14.68
N ALA A 104 13.40 0.57 15.74
CA ALA A 104 13.17 -0.87 15.78
C ALA A 104 11.67 -1.20 15.83
N HIS A 105 10.92 -0.49 16.66
CA HIS A 105 9.46 -0.57 16.70
C HIS A 105 8.83 -0.25 15.35
N ALA A 106 9.28 0.84 14.71
CA ALA A 106 8.78 1.25 13.40
C ALA A 106 9.04 0.21 12.31
N ALA A 107 10.21 -0.42 12.29
CA ALA A 107 10.57 -1.45 11.32
C ALA A 107 9.71 -2.72 11.45
N VAL A 108 9.50 -3.21 12.69
CA VAL A 108 8.64 -4.37 12.94
C VAL A 108 7.21 -4.11 12.47
N HIS A 109 6.67 -2.93 12.77
CA HIS A 109 5.30 -2.58 12.39
C HIS A 109 5.15 -2.29 10.90
N ALA A 110 6.14 -1.68 10.24
CA ALA A 110 6.13 -1.49 8.79
C ALA A 110 6.09 -2.84 8.05
N ARG A 111 6.88 -3.81 8.51
CA ARG A 111 6.86 -5.19 7.96
C ARG A 111 5.49 -5.83 8.12
N PHE A 112 4.98 -5.88 9.35
CA PHE A 112 3.67 -6.45 9.66
C PHE A 112 2.58 -5.82 8.79
N PHE A 113 2.55 -4.48 8.74
CA PHE A 113 1.55 -3.73 8.00
C PHE A 113 1.55 -4.06 6.50
N LEU A 114 2.72 -4.10 5.86
CA LEU A 114 2.83 -4.40 4.43
C LEU A 114 2.48 -5.85 4.11
N ASP A 115 2.81 -6.78 5.01
CA ASP A 115 2.42 -8.19 4.87
C ASP A 115 0.89 -8.33 4.94
N GLU A 116 0.23 -7.58 5.83
CA GLU A 116 -1.23 -7.58 5.94
C GLU A 116 -1.94 -6.88 4.77
N LEU A 117 -1.38 -5.80 4.21
CA LEU A 117 -1.90 -5.23 2.96
C LEU A 117 -1.92 -6.27 1.83
N LEU A 118 -0.80 -6.97 1.62
CA LEU A 118 -0.68 -8.00 0.60
C LEU A 118 -1.62 -9.17 0.87
N ARG A 119 -1.75 -9.61 2.13
CA ARG A 119 -2.67 -10.68 2.54
C ARG A 119 -4.13 -10.34 2.19
N ASN A 120 -4.50 -9.06 2.26
CA ASN A 120 -5.85 -8.58 1.97
C ASN A 120 -6.02 -8.06 0.53
N GLY A 121 -5.02 -8.24 -0.34
CA GLY A 121 -5.09 -7.89 -1.76
C GLY A 121 -4.79 -6.41 -2.08
N THR A 122 -4.43 -5.60 -1.09
CA THR A 122 -4.01 -4.20 -1.30
C THR A 122 -2.56 -4.15 -1.79
N THR A 123 -2.36 -3.57 -2.97
CA THR A 123 -1.03 -3.47 -3.61
C THR A 123 -0.52 -2.04 -3.70
N THR A 124 -1.39 -1.06 -3.47
CA THR A 124 -1.05 0.37 -3.40
C THR A 124 -1.86 1.01 -2.29
N ALA A 125 -1.20 1.84 -1.49
CA ALA A 125 -1.85 2.57 -0.41
C ALA A 125 -1.32 4.00 -0.27
N VAL A 126 -2.18 4.91 0.21
CA VAL A 126 -1.80 6.24 0.71
C VAL A 126 -1.74 6.18 2.23
N VAL A 127 -0.53 6.20 2.75
CA VAL A 127 -0.20 5.79 4.11
C VAL A 127 0.27 6.97 4.96
N TYR A 128 -0.37 7.16 6.09
CA TYR A 128 0.08 8.05 7.13
C TYR A 128 1.10 7.31 8.00
N CYS A 129 2.31 7.88 8.08
CA CYS A 129 3.33 7.46 9.05
C CYS A 129 3.11 8.20 10.38
N THR A 130 4.19 8.59 11.07
CA THR A 130 4.09 9.44 12.27
C THR A 130 4.85 10.75 12.08
N VAL A 131 4.88 11.57 13.12
CA VAL A 131 5.70 12.79 13.16
C VAL A 131 7.19 12.48 13.07
N HIS A 132 7.62 11.27 13.44
CA HIS A 132 9.01 10.86 13.49
C HIS A 132 9.51 10.47 12.08
N PRO A 133 10.60 11.07 11.56
CA PRO A 133 11.10 10.74 10.22
C PRO A 133 11.58 9.28 10.10
N GLY A 134 12.08 8.68 11.18
CA GLY A 134 12.48 7.27 11.21
C GLY A 134 11.34 6.30 10.90
N SER A 135 10.09 6.68 11.20
CA SER A 135 8.90 5.90 10.85
C SER A 135 8.69 5.82 9.32
N VAL A 136 8.94 6.93 8.63
CA VAL A 136 8.85 7.03 7.17
C VAL A 136 9.98 6.24 6.50
N ASP A 137 11.19 6.33 7.04
CA ASP A 137 12.34 5.55 6.55
C ASP A 137 12.11 4.04 6.67
N ALA A 138 11.58 3.59 7.81
CA ALA A 138 11.25 2.19 8.03
C ALA A 138 10.18 1.70 7.03
N PHE A 139 9.12 2.49 6.84
CA PHE A 139 8.05 2.18 5.91
C PHE A 139 8.55 2.05 4.45
N PHE A 140 9.27 3.07 3.95
CA PHE A 140 9.76 3.03 2.57
C PHE A 140 10.84 1.97 2.35
N SER A 141 11.67 1.67 3.35
CA SER A 141 12.66 0.59 3.25
C SER A 141 11.98 -0.77 3.02
N GLU A 142 10.95 -1.09 3.82
CA GLU A 142 10.21 -2.34 3.71
C GLU A 142 9.32 -2.39 2.44
N ALA A 143 8.73 -1.25 2.03
CA ALA A 143 7.94 -1.16 0.79
C ALA A 143 8.81 -1.32 -0.46
N ARG A 144 10.00 -0.69 -0.48
CA ARG A 144 10.97 -0.80 -1.58
C ARG A 144 11.51 -2.22 -1.70
N ALA A 145 11.78 -2.90 -0.58
CA ALA A 145 12.21 -4.31 -0.59
C ALA A 145 11.18 -5.23 -1.28
N ARG A 146 9.88 -4.91 -1.14
CA ARG A 146 8.77 -5.62 -1.79
C ARG A 146 8.40 -5.08 -3.18
N ARG A 147 9.09 -4.02 -3.65
CA ARG A 147 8.77 -3.29 -4.90
C ARG A 147 7.32 -2.82 -4.97
N MET A 148 6.74 -2.44 -3.83
CA MET A 148 5.37 -1.94 -3.78
C MET A 148 5.31 -0.47 -4.19
N ARG A 149 4.24 -0.09 -4.89
CA ARG A 149 3.94 1.31 -5.18
C ARG A 149 3.18 1.88 -3.98
N MET A 150 3.86 2.63 -3.13
CA MET A 150 3.27 3.24 -1.95
C MET A 150 3.43 4.76 -1.98
N LEU A 151 2.40 5.45 -1.49
CA LEU A 151 2.47 6.86 -1.17
C LEU A 151 2.48 6.96 0.35
N ALA A 152 3.51 7.58 0.91
CA ALA A 152 3.60 7.77 2.35
C ALA A 152 4.33 9.08 2.68
N GLY A 153 4.12 9.58 3.89
CA GLY A 153 4.72 10.84 4.31
C GLY A 153 4.80 11.00 5.82
N LYS A 154 5.71 11.88 6.24
CA LYS A 154 5.81 12.35 7.62
C LYS A 154 4.54 13.14 7.97
N VAL A 155 3.95 12.84 9.11
CA VAL A 155 2.81 13.61 9.63
C VAL A 155 3.33 14.93 10.22
N LEU A 156 2.60 16.02 9.98
CA LEU A 156 2.92 17.35 10.48
C LEU A 156 1.95 17.74 11.59
N MET A 157 2.47 17.86 12.81
CA MET A 157 1.71 18.20 14.01
C MET A 157 2.59 19.08 14.91
N ASP A 158 2.18 20.32 15.14
CA ASP A 158 2.95 21.31 15.92
C ASP A 158 2.23 21.82 17.17
N ARG A 159 0.99 21.38 17.40
CA ARG A 159 0.14 21.78 18.53
C ARG A 159 -0.96 20.76 18.79
N ASN A 160 -1.60 20.89 19.96
CA ASN A 160 -2.77 20.10 20.37
C ASN A 160 -2.56 18.57 20.38
N ALA A 161 -1.32 18.13 20.60
CA ALA A 161 -0.94 16.74 20.76
C ALA A 161 0.13 16.62 21.88
N PRO A 162 0.39 15.42 22.40
CA PRO A 162 1.43 15.21 23.41
C PRO A 162 2.82 15.66 22.93
N ALA A 163 3.68 16.09 23.86
CA ALA A 163 5.01 16.60 23.53
C ALA A 163 5.87 15.61 22.71
N GLY A 164 5.74 14.31 22.97
CA GLY A 164 6.43 13.25 22.22
C GLY A 164 5.88 13.02 20.80
N LEU A 165 4.81 13.72 20.40
CA LEU A 165 4.19 13.61 19.08
C LEU A 165 4.04 14.98 18.39
N THR A 166 4.59 16.04 18.97
CA THR A 166 4.64 17.38 18.40
C THR A 166 6.03 17.71 17.88
N ASP A 167 6.06 18.37 16.72
CA ASP A 167 7.24 18.95 16.10
C ASP A 167 7.09 20.49 16.03
N THR A 168 7.97 21.16 15.30
CA THR A 168 7.87 22.56 14.93
C THR A 168 7.57 22.68 13.44
N ALA A 169 7.03 23.81 13.00
CA ALA A 169 6.85 24.07 11.58
C ALA A 169 8.17 23.97 10.78
N GLU A 170 9.27 24.47 11.34
CA GLU A 170 10.60 24.41 10.71
C GLU A 170 11.16 22.99 10.65
N GLY A 171 11.07 22.23 11.75
CA GLY A 171 11.45 20.82 11.80
C GLY A 171 10.64 19.98 10.82
N GLY A 172 9.33 20.18 10.80
CA GLY A 172 8.41 19.51 9.89
C GLY A 172 8.75 19.78 8.41
N TYR A 173 9.06 21.03 8.06
CA TYR A 173 9.53 21.39 6.72
C TYR A 173 10.85 20.69 6.36
N ARG A 174 11.86 20.84 7.22
CA ARG A 174 13.22 20.33 6.98
C ARG A 174 13.20 18.83 6.76
N ASP A 175 12.55 18.10 7.66
CA ASP A 175 12.55 16.64 7.65
C ASP A 175 11.71 16.11 6.48
N SER A 176 10.57 16.73 6.18
CA SER A 176 9.75 16.36 5.02
C SER A 176 10.51 16.57 3.72
N LYS A 177 11.23 17.70 3.58
CA LYS A 177 12.07 17.97 2.41
C LYS A 177 13.19 16.93 2.25
N ALA A 178 13.83 16.54 3.35
CA ALA A 178 14.86 15.51 3.34
C ALA A 178 14.29 14.13 2.92
N LEU A 179 13.11 13.76 3.43
CA LEU A 179 12.43 12.52 3.08
C LEU A 179 11.96 12.50 1.62
N ILE A 180 11.43 13.62 1.11
CA ILE A 180 11.10 13.77 -0.32
C ILE A 180 12.36 13.56 -1.16
N GLY A 181 13.47 14.21 -0.84
CA GLY A 181 14.72 14.05 -1.58
C GLY A 181 15.31 12.63 -1.55
N ARG A 182 14.98 11.84 -0.52
CA ARG A 182 15.47 10.47 -0.35
C ARG A 182 14.59 9.42 -1.03
N TRP A 183 13.27 9.60 -0.95
CA TRP A 183 12.31 8.53 -1.27
C TRP A 183 11.41 8.83 -2.46
N HIS A 184 11.25 10.10 -2.86
CA HIS A 184 10.40 10.44 -4.00
C HIS A 184 11.13 10.12 -5.32
N GLY A 185 10.54 9.21 -6.11
CA GLY A 185 11.06 8.71 -7.38
C GLY A 185 10.42 7.38 -7.74
#